data_AF-A0A212CM90-F1
#
_entry.id   AF-A0A212CM90-F1
#
_cell.length_a   1.000
_cell.length_b   1.000
_cell.length_c   1.000
_cell.angle_alpha   90.00
_cell.angle_beta   90.00
_cell.angle_gamma   90.00
#
_symmetry.space_group_name_H-M   'P 1'
#
loop_
_entity.id
_entity.type
_entity.pdbx_description
1 polymer ?
#
loop_
_entity_poly.entity_id
_entity_poly.type
_entity_poly.pdbx_seq_one_letter_code
_entity_poly.pdbx_strand_id
1 'polypeptide(L)'
;MLEADLKETRGQDSQTASTQKPFVYQLRSCCTKEDPVTLGCLVKDYFPGPVTVTWDTVPLDGSTLTFPSIQMANSSLYITTSQLTVSGEQPREFTCSVFHAETNDTITKTVSTECVKNFSDPSVKLFYSSCNPSGDTHTTIQLLCRISGYTPGKIKVTWLVDGHESKELYAQSGPEIQEGNLTSTYSEVNITQGQWVSEKTYTCRVNYYGFNFDNHARRCTGKALTYADTQTPGAQGGGQSTSHRPLSHTAESEPRGVSAYLSPPTPLELYVNKSPKITCLVVDLASTNNLTLTWSRANGKPVHEDPLVIKKQFNGTFTVTSTLPVDVIDWVEGETYYCKVSHGDLPTDIQRSISKDDGEQQAEGMWVGLLGEAWLTTYLSTGKRVAPKVYVFSPDRKEMENEEELTLTCLIQKFFPKDISVRWLHNKKLMRADQHTTTQPHRANNNTPTFFAYSRLAVPRANWKTDDEFTCQVIHEALPKTRTLEKSVVINSGK
;
A
#
# COMPACT_ATOMS: atom_id res chain seq x y z
N MET A 1 9.00 89.14 -5.92
CA MET A 1 7.96 89.50 -4.93
C MET A 1 6.69 88.77 -5.36
N LEU A 2 6.22 87.69 -4.74
CA LEU A 2 6.40 87.14 -3.39
C LEU A 2 6.65 85.61 -3.41
N GLU A 3 7.27 85.12 -2.32
CA GLU A 3 7.62 83.74 -1.98
C GLU A 3 6.53 82.97 -1.17
N ALA A 4 6.65 81.62 -1.19
CA ALA A 4 6.50 80.58 -0.13
C ALA A 4 5.13 80.32 0.56
N ASP A 5 4.73 79.13 1.06
CA ASP A 5 5.34 77.81 1.44
C ASP A 5 4.25 76.69 1.35
N LEU A 6 4.45 75.47 0.80
CA LEU A 6 4.98 74.17 1.33
C LEU A 6 4.13 73.33 2.34
N LYS A 7 3.87 72.05 1.93
CA LYS A 7 3.63 70.77 2.70
C LYS A 7 2.31 70.61 3.50
N GLU A 8 1.66 69.44 3.63
CA GLU A 8 2.10 68.03 3.59
C GLU A 8 0.95 67.04 3.27
N THR A 9 1.35 65.91 2.71
CA THR A 9 0.66 64.63 2.40
C THR A 9 -0.16 63.97 3.52
N ARG A 10 -1.27 63.31 3.14
CA ARG A 10 -1.54 61.92 3.55
C ARG A 10 -2.38 61.20 2.49
N GLY A 11 -1.74 60.30 1.76
CA GLY A 11 -2.41 59.37 0.87
C GLY A 11 -3.21 58.33 1.63
N GLN A 12 -4.29 57.89 1.01
CA GLN A 12 -4.86 56.57 1.22
C GLN A 12 -5.42 56.13 -0.13
N ASP A 13 -4.54 55.53 -0.94
CA ASP A 13 -4.95 54.72 -2.07
C ASP A 13 -5.85 53.61 -1.54
N SER A 14 -7.15 53.77 -1.72
CA SER A 14 -8.11 52.68 -1.58
C SER A 14 -7.89 51.77 -2.79
N GLN A 15 -7.15 50.67 -2.60
CA GLN A 15 -7.07 49.60 -3.58
C GLN A 15 -8.48 49.10 -3.87
N THR A 16 -9.05 49.51 -5.00
CA THR A 16 -10.29 48.96 -5.53
C THR A 16 -10.02 47.52 -5.95
N ALA A 17 -10.65 46.57 -5.25
CA ALA A 17 -10.55 45.16 -5.59
C ALA A 17 -11.05 44.92 -7.03
N SER A 18 -10.30 44.14 -7.80
CA SER A 18 -10.61 43.85 -9.20
C SER A 18 -11.83 42.92 -9.29
N THR A 19 -12.80 43.29 -10.14
CA THR A 19 -14.01 42.47 -10.40
C THR A 19 -13.62 41.09 -10.95
N GLN A 20 -14.14 40.04 -10.33
CA GLN A 20 -13.84 38.65 -10.66
C GLN A 20 -15.12 37.82 -10.78
N LYS A 21 -15.29 37.13 -11.93
CA LYS A 21 -16.43 36.24 -12.15
C LYS A 21 -16.35 34.96 -11.30
N PRO A 22 -17.47 34.32 -10.96
CA PRO A 22 -17.47 33.14 -10.11
C PRO A 22 -16.98 31.86 -10.79
N PHE A 23 -16.52 30.92 -9.98
CA PHE A 23 -16.39 29.52 -10.33
C PHE A 23 -17.56 28.73 -9.72
N VAL A 24 -18.21 27.91 -10.55
CA VAL A 24 -19.39 27.14 -10.16
C VAL A 24 -19.07 25.65 -10.19
N TYR A 25 -19.31 24.98 -9.06
CA TYR A 25 -19.10 23.55 -8.88
C TYR A 25 -20.40 22.87 -8.49
N GLN A 26 -20.72 21.75 -9.14
CA GLN A 26 -21.85 20.92 -8.78
C GLN A 26 -21.57 20.15 -7.48
N LEU A 27 -22.54 20.14 -6.57
CA LEU A 27 -22.54 19.36 -5.34
C LEU A 27 -23.68 18.34 -5.40
N ARG A 28 -23.46 17.17 -4.81
CA ARG A 28 -24.47 16.13 -4.64
C ARG A 28 -24.38 15.56 -3.24
N SER A 29 -25.50 15.15 -2.67
CA SER A 29 -25.49 14.31 -1.46
C SER A 29 -24.73 13.00 -1.72
N CYS A 30 -24.19 12.41 -0.66
CA CYS A 30 -23.59 11.08 -0.74
C CYS A 30 -24.68 10.09 -1.21
N CYS A 31 -24.31 9.07 -2.00
CA CYS A 31 -25.25 8.14 -2.62
C CYS A 31 -25.83 7.15 -1.57
N THR A 32 -26.64 7.67 -0.66
CA THR A 32 -27.49 6.90 0.25
C THR A 32 -28.81 6.59 -0.46
N LYS A 33 -29.47 5.48 -0.11
CA LYS A 33 -30.83 5.18 -0.58
C LYS A 33 -31.89 6.00 0.18
N GLU A 34 -31.56 7.23 0.55
CA GLU A 34 -32.43 8.11 1.33
C GLU A 34 -33.19 9.04 0.39
N ASP A 35 -34.50 9.11 0.62
CA ASP A 35 -35.44 10.05 0.01
C ASP A 35 -35.84 11.02 1.14
N PRO A 36 -35.58 12.35 1.03
CA PRO A 36 -35.26 13.12 -0.17
C PRO A 36 -33.76 13.26 -0.49
N VAL A 37 -33.45 13.53 -1.77
CA VAL A 37 -32.09 13.78 -2.27
C VAL A 37 -31.80 15.29 -2.27
N THR A 38 -30.65 15.69 -1.72
CA THR A 38 -30.17 17.08 -1.80
C THR A 38 -29.03 17.22 -2.81
N LEU A 39 -29.22 18.12 -3.77
CA LEU A 39 -28.24 18.59 -4.74
C LEU A 39 -27.76 19.98 -4.32
N GLY A 40 -26.63 20.42 -4.86
CA GLY A 40 -26.16 21.77 -4.58
C GLY A 40 -25.22 22.35 -5.63
N CYS A 41 -24.90 23.61 -5.42
CA CYS A 41 -24.16 24.45 -6.34
C CYS A 41 -23.24 25.35 -5.50
N LEU A 42 -21.95 25.04 -5.48
CA LEU A 42 -20.95 25.87 -4.82
C LEU A 42 -20.48 26.96 -5.77
N VAL A 43 -20.61 28.21 -5.35
CA VAL A 43 -20.15 29.37 -6.10
C VAL A 43 -19.02 30.01 -5.32
N LYS A 44 -17.82 30.09 -5.90
CA LYS A 44 -16.62 30.50 -5.20
C LYS A 44 -15.79 31.50 -6.02
N ASP A 45 -14.96 32.26 -5.32
CA ASP A 45 -13.88 33.07 -5.88
C ASP A 45 -14.41 34.18 -6.81
N TYR A 46 -15.50 34.86 -6.41
CA TYR A 46 -16.06 36.02 -7.14
C TYR A 46 -15.95 37.31 -6.33
N PHE A 47 -15.94 38.43 -7.04
CA PHE A 47 -16.03 39.76 -6.46
C PHE A 47 -16.65 40.74 -7.46
N PRO A 48 -17.51 41.67 -7.00
CA PRO A 48 -18.12 41.76 -5.67
C PRO A 48 -19.31 40.79 -5.50
N GLY A 49 -19.81 40.61 -4.28
CA GLY A 49 -21.08 39.91 -4.04
C GLY A 49 -22.29 40.85 -4.05
N PRO A 50 -23.53 40.35 -4.20
CA PRO A 50 -23.92 38.94 -4.30
C PRO A 50 -24.08 38.43 -5.75
N VAL A 51 -24.13 37.11 -5.92
CA VAL A 51 -24.57 36.43 -7.15
C VAL A 51 -26.03 36.00 -7.02
N THR A 52 -26.73 35.87 -8.15
CA THR A 52 -28.07 35.31 -8.21
C THR A 52 -27.99 33.86 -8.68
N VAL A 53 -28.52 32.93 -7.88
CA VAL A 53 -28.54 31.49 -8.21
C VAL A 53 -29.98 31.05 -8.45
N THR A 54 -30.24 30.45 -9.61
CA THR A 54 -31.54 29.89 -10.00
C THR A 54 -31.42 28.43 -10.42
N TRP A 55 -32.52 27.68 -10.33
CA TRP A 55 -32.62 26.29 -10.78
C TRP A 55 -33.65 26.20 -11.90
N ASP A 56 -33.35 25.46 -12.97
CA ASP A 56 -34.17 25.36 -14.19
C ASP A 56 -35.49 24.60 -13.99
N THR A 57 -35.50 23.60 -13.12
CA THR A 57 -36.64 22.73 -12.84
C THR A 57 -36.72 22.45 -11.35
N VAL A 58 -37.62 23.11 -10.63
CA VAL A 58 -37.90 22.79 -9.22
C VAL A 58 -39.22 22.01 -9.16
N PRO A 59 -39.21 20.72 -8.79
CA PRO A 59 -40.43 19.92 -8.62
C PRO A 59 -41.40 20.55 -7.61
N LEU A 60 -42.69 20.23 -7.69
CA LEU A 60 -43.74 20.78 -6.79
C LEU A 60 -43.49 20.45 -5.31
N ASP A 61 -42.80 19.35 -5.03
CA ASP A 61 -42.37 18.86 -3.72
C ASP A 61 -40.88 19.12 -3.44
N GLY A 62 -40.20 19.83 -4.34
CA GLY A 62 -38.81 20.24 -4.19
C GLY A 62 -38.69 21.58 -3.47
N SER A 63 -37.58 21.79 -2.77
CA SER A 63 -37.26 23.08 -2.12
C SER A 63 -35.85 23.53 -2.45
N THR A 64 -35.68 24.83 -2.71
CA THR A 64 -34.37 25.45 -2.92
C THR A 64 -34.01 26.32 -1.72
N LEU A 65 -32.74 26.30 -1.32
CA LEU A 65 -32.20 27.16 -0.28
C LEU A 65 -30.85 27.70 -0.74
N THR A 66 -30.72 29.02 -0.82
CA THR A 66 -29.45 29.67 -1.14
C THR A 66 -28.92 30.39 0.10
N PHE A 67 -27.72 30.01 0.53
CA PHE A 67 -27.05 30.61 1.68
C PHE A 67 -26.52 32.01 1.31
N PRO A 68 -26.45 32.95 2.27
CA PRO A 68 -25.90 34.27 2.00
C PRO A 68 -24.45 34.19 1.52
N SER A 69 -24.02 35.17 0.72
CA SER A 69 -22.62 35.29 0.29
C SER A 69 -21.75 35.66 1.48
N ILE A 70 -20.69 34.89 1.73
CA ILE A 70 -19.71 35.11 2.80
C ILE A 70 -18.38 35.49 2.17
N GLN A 71 -17.68 36.47 2.74
CA GLN A 71 -16.33 36.81 2.32
C GLN A 71 -15.33 35.77 2.86
N MET A 72 -14.45 35.26 2.00
CA MET A 72 -13.46 34.26 2.40
C MET A 72 -12.40 34.85 3.33
N ALA A 73 -11.94 34.06 4.30
CA ALA A 73 -10.90 34.48 5.24
C ALA A 73 -9.62 34.88 4.47
N ASN A 74 -9.08 36.06 4.79
CA ASN A 74 -7.88 36.63 4.17
C ASN A 74 -7.97 36.91 2.66
N SER A 75 -9.18 37.03 2.10
CA SER A 75 -9.40 37.38 0.68
C SER A 75 -10.53 38.41 0.53
N SER A 76 -10.50 39.20 -0.53
CA SER A 76 -11.63 40.06 -0.94
C SER A 76 -12.75 39.27 -1.64
N LEU A 77 -12.51 38.00 -1.95
CA LEU A 77 -13.42 37.16 -2.74
C LEU A 77 -14.54 36.55 -1.87
N TYR A 78 -15.69 36.33 -2.49
CA TYR A 78 -16.90 35.79 -1.88
C TYR A 78 -17.13 34.32 -2.25
N ILE A 79 -17.92 33.65 -1.40
CA ILE A 79 -18.39 32.29 -1.57
C ILE A 79 -19.87 32.20 -1.16
N THR A 80 -20.68 31.46 -1.91
CA THR A 80 -22.05 31.10 -1.55
C THR A 80 -22.34 29.65 -1.98
N THR A 81 -23.41 29.08 -1.46
CA THR A 81 -23.89 27.76 -1.86
C THR A 81 -25.40 27.80 -2.00
N SER A 82 -25.93 27.19 -3.06
CA SER A 82 -27.37 26.92 -3.22
C SER A 82 -27.60 25.42 -3.17
N GLN A 83 -28.64 24.98 -2.47
CA GLN A 83 -29.07 23.59 -2.40
C GLN A 83 -30.48 23.44 -2.97
N LEU A 84 -30.73 22.30 -3.61
CA LEU A 84 -32.03 21.86 -4.12
C LEU A 84 -32.34 20.49 -3.50
N THR A 85 -33.41 20.39 -2.74
CA THR A 85 -33.90 19.13 -2.16
C THR A 85 -35.09 18.65 -2.97
N VAL A 86 -35.07 17.41 -3.45
CA VAL A 86 -36.11 16.82 -4.29
C VAL A 86 -36.53 15.46 -3.71
N SER A 87 -37.83 15.17 -3.78
CA SER A 87 -38.42 13.89 -3.38
C SER A 87 -39.08 13.23 -4.61
N GLY A 88 -39.19 11.91 -4.63
CA GLY A 88 -39.96 11.20 -5.68
C GLY A 88 -39.25 10.93 -7.02
N GLU A 89 -40.02 10.39 -7.97
CA GLU A 89 -39.55 9.74 -9.21
C GLU A 89 -39.59 10.70 -10.44
N GLN A 90 -38.98 11.88 -10.32
CA GLN A 90 -38.97 12.95 -11.35
C GLN A 90 -37.52 13.44 -11.65
N PRO A 91 -37.28 14.33 -12.64
CA PRO A 91 -36.22 14.24 -13.64
C PRO A 91 -34.79 14.02 -13.11
N ARG A 92 -34.00 13.35 -13.95
CA ARG A 92 -32.66 12.87 -13.61
C ARG A 92 -31.60 13.96 -13.55
N GLU A 93 -31.88 15.18 -14.01
CA GLU A 93 -30.90 16.25 -14.13
C GLU A 93 -31.52 17.61 -13.82
N PHE A 94 -30.76 18.45 -13.11
CA PHE A 94 -31.14 19.79 -12.67
C PHE A 94 -30.01 20.76 -12.98
N THR A 95 -30.32 21.92 -13.54
CA THR A 95 -29.32 22.93 -13.89
C THR A 95 -29.41 24.12 -12.96
N CYS A 96 -28.31 24.38 -12.26
CA CYS A 96 -28.10 25.60 -11.50
C CYS A 96 -27.47 26.65 -12.41
N SER A 97 -28.09 27.83 -12.47
CA SER A 97 -27.64 28.98 -13.24
C SER A 97 -27.22 30.10 -12.29
N VAL A 98 -25.97 30.54 -12.41
CA VAL A 98 -25.38 31.57 -11.57
C VAL A 98 -25.14 32.82 -12.41
N PHE A 99 -25.89 33.87 -12.12
CA PHE A 99 -25.73 35.18 -12.73
C PHE A 99 -24.90 36.09 -11.84
N HIS A 100 -23.83 36.65 -12.40
CA HIS A 100 -22.99 37.65 -11.75
C HIS A 100 -23.17 38.99 -12.46
N ALA A 101 -23.86 39.92 -11.79
CA ALA A 101 -24.30 41.18 -12.39
C ALA A 101 -23.15 42.04 -12.91
N GLU A 102 -22.03 42.09 -12.18
CA GLU A 102 -20.90 42.97 -12.47
C GLU A 102 -20.07 42.54 -13.69
N THR A 103 -20.01 41.24 -13.96
CA THR A 103 -19.36 40.74 -15.19
C THR A 103 -20.37 40.41 -16.29
N ASN A 104 -21.66 40.52 -16.00
CA ASN A 104 -22.76 40.10 -16.86
C ASN A 104 -22.62 38.65 -17.37
N ASP A 105 -21.94 37.80 -16.59
CA ASP A 105 -21.74 36.40 -16.91
C ASP A 105 -22.85 35.55 -16.31
N THR A 106 -23.33 34.57 -17.07
CA THR A 106 -24.17 33.48 -16.55
C THR A 106 -23.43 32.17 -16.71
N ILE A 107 -23.18 31.47 -15.61
CA ILE A 107 -22.51 30.18 -15.60
C ILE A 107 -23.52 29.12 -15.16
N THR A 108 -23.71 28.11 -16.01
CA THR A 108 -24.64 27.01 -15.76
C THR A 108 -23.88 25.72 -15.44
N LYS A 109 -24.41 24.94 -14.49
CA LYS A 109 -23.92 23.59 -14.17
C LYS A 109 -25.10 22.66 -13.95
N THR A 110 -25.07 21.54 -14.67
CA THR A 110 -26.07 20.48 -14.58
C THR A 110 -25.60 19.41 -13.59
N VAL A 111 -26.49 19.01 -12.69
CA VAL A 111 -26.26 17.98 -11.68
C VAL A 111 -27.37 16.94 -11.75
N SER A 112 -26.97 15.67 -11.73
CA SER A 112 -27.89 14.55 -11.85
C SER A 112 -28.28 13.96 -10.49
N THR A 113 -29.52 13.48 -10.36
CA THR A 113 -29.95 12.59 -9.26
C THR A 113 -29.46 11.16 -9.46
N GLU A 114 -29.08 10.75 -10.68
CA GLU A 114 -28.46 9.46 -10.92
C GLU A 114 -27.02 9.44 -10.40
N CYS A 115 -26.75 8.53 -9.46
CA CYS A 115 -25.39 8.25 -9.03
C CYS A 115 -24.68 7.43 -10.13
N VAL A 116 -24.16 8.11 -11.16
CA VAL A 116 -23.26 7.48 -12.13
C VAL A 116 -21.98 7.10 -11.38
N LYS A 117 -21.70 5.79 -11.31
CA LYS A 117 -20.49 5.22 -10.72
C LYS A 117 -19.28 5.52 -11.61
N ASN A 118 -18.79 6.75 -11.55
CA ASN A 118 -17.50 7.14 -12.15
C ASN A 118 -16.32 6.80 -11.23
N PHE A 119 -16.52 5.85 -10.33
CA PHE A 119 -15.53 5.36 -9.38
C PHE A 119 -15.67 3.85 -9.27
N SER A 120 -14.54 3.19 -9.05
CA SER A 120 -14.54 1.76 -8.79
C SER A 120 -14.97 1.52 -7.34
N ASP A 121 -15.88 0.57 -7.14
CA ASP A 121 -16.38 0.20 -5.81
C ASP A 121 -15.31 -0.55 -5.00
N PRO A 122 -15.22 -0.34 -3.67
CA PRO A 122 -14.31 -1.11 -2.83
C PRO A 122 -14.74 -2.58 -2.74
N SER A 123 -13.81 -3.48 -3.03
CA SER A 123 -13.92 -4.88 -2.68
C SER A 123 -13.57 -5.07 -1.20
N VAL A 124 -14.54 -5.47 -0.39
CA VAL A 124 -14.37 -5.70 1.06
C VAL A 124 -14.29 -7.20 1.33
N LYS A 125 -13.15 -7.64 1.88
CA LYS A 125 -12.90 -9.04 2.25
C LYS A 125 -12.49 -9.13 3.72
N LEU A 126 -13.20 -9.96 4.48
CA LEU A 126 -12.95 -10.14 5.91
C LEU A 126 -12.27 -11.49 6.16
N PHE A 127 -11.12 -11.45 6.83
CA PHE A 127 -10.31 -12.60 7.19
C PHE A 127 -10.20 -12.71 8.71
N TYR A 128 -9.94 -13.91 9.21
CA TYR A 128 -9.75 -14.18 10.64
C TYR A 128 -8.55 -15.11 10.86
N SER A 129 -7.83 -14.92 11.98
CA SER A 129 -6.53 -15.57 12.22
C SER A 129 -6.60 -17.05 12.62
N SER A 130 -7.75 -17.56 13.08
CA SER A 130 -7.91 -18.95 13.52
C SER A 130 -9.36 -19.45 13.42
N CYS A 131 -9.52 -20.70 13.01
CA CYS A 131 -10.79 -21.46 13.05
C CYS A 131 -10.86 -22.45 14.22
N ASN A 132 -9.80 -22.59 15.02
CA ASN A 132 -9.76 -23.60 16.09
C ASN A 132 -10.66 -23.13 17.26
N PRO A 133 -11.75 -23.84 17.60
CA PRO A 133 -12.60 -23.47 18.74
C PRO A 133 -11.88 -23.65 20.08
N SER A 134 -10.76 -24.40 20.09
CA SER A 134 -10.02 -24.84 21.27
C SER A 134 -8.89 -23.89 21.70
N GLY A 135 -8.86 -22.65 21.19
CA GLY A 135 -7.96 -21.61 21.69
C GLY A 135 -8.34 -21.18 23.11
N ASP A 136 -7.40 -20.63 23.88
CA ASP A 136 -7.71 -20.05 25.19
C ASP A 136 -8.60 -18.80 25.00
N THR A 137 -9.53 -18.51 25.92
CA THR A 137 -10.47 -17.39 25.81
C THR A 137 -9.82 -16.01 25.63
N HIS A 138 -8.56 -15.84 26.03
CA HIS A 138 -7.73 -14.63 25.87
C HIS A 138 -6.86 -14.65 24.61
N THR A 139 -6.81 -15.78 23.90
CA THR A 139 -6.13 -15.88 22.63
C THR A 139 -6.75 -14.88 21.67
N THR A 140 -5.93 -13.97 21.15
CA THR A 140 -6.41 -12.93 20.26
C THR A 140 -6.75 -13.52 18.89
N ILE A 141 -8.01 -13.40 18.50
CA ILE A 141 -8.45 -13.58 17.12
C ILE A 141 -8.34 -12.23 16.42
N GLN A 142 -7.49 -12.17 15.41
CA GLN A 142 -7.31 -10.98 14.59
C GLN A 142 -8.28 -11.09 13.41
N LEU A 143 -9.11 -10.08 13.25
CA LEU A 143 -9.97 -9.92 12.09
C LEU A 143 -9.36 -8.85 11.18
N LEU A 144 -9.08 -9.22 9.94
CA LEU A 144 -8.50 -8.33 8.95
C LEU A 144 -9.52 -8.06 7.83
N CYS A 145 -9.96 -6.82 7.73
CA CYS A 145 -10.79 -6.33 6.66
C CYS A 145 -9.92 -5.69 5.58
N ARG A 146 -9.78 -6.35 4.43
CA ARG A 146 -9.08 -5.81 3.27
C ARG A 146 -10.06 -5.05 2.38
N ILE A 147 -9.67 -3.85 1.96
CA ILE A 147 -10.46 -2.93 1.15
C ILE A 147 -9.63 -2.58 -0.08
N SER A 148 -10.05 -2.98 -1.26
CA SER A 148 -9.22 -2.85 -2.46
C SER A 148 -10.01 -2.51 -3.71
N GLY A 149 -9.33 -1.88 -4.67
CA GLY A 149 -9.89 -1.64 -6.00
C GLY A 149 -10.86 -0.46 -6.05
N TYR A 150 -10.84 0.43 -5.06
CA TYR A 150 -11.66 1.64 -5.06
C TYR A 150 -10.91 2.82 -5.65
N THR A 151 -11.61 3.76 -6.27
CA THR A 151 -10.98 5.02 -6.73
C THR A 151 -10.50 5.84 -5.52
N PRO A 152 -9.32 6.51 -5.57
CA PRO A 152 -8.84 7.31 -4.45
C PRO A 152 -9.91 8.26 -3.90
N GLY A 153 -10.20 8.15 -2.60
CA GLY A 153 -11.29 8.88 -1.97
C GLY A 153 -11.52 8.46 -0.52
N LYS A 154 -12.19 9.31 0.27
CA LYS A 154 -12.42 9.06 1.69
C LYS A 154 -13.36 7.87 1.90
N ILE A 155 -12.89 6.88 2.66
CA ILE A 155 -13.71 5.77 3.15
C ILE A 155 -13.93 5.89 4.67
N LYS A 156 -15.07 5.40 5.17
CA LYS A 156 -15.31 5.21 6.61
C LYS A 156 -15.50 3.73 6.89
N VAL A 157 -14.59 3.13 7.65
CA VAL A 157 -14.69 1.73 8.08
C VAL A 157 -15.36 1.67 9.45
N THR A 158 -16.36 0.81 9.59
CA THR A 158 -17.14 0.62 10.81
C THR A 158 -17.21 -0.88 11.11
N TRP A 159 -16.89 -1.27 12.35
CA TRP A 159 -16.98 -2.66 12.79
C TRP A 159 -18.29 -2.90 13.54
N LEU A 160 -19.03 -3.94 13.13
CA LEU A 160 -20.29 -4.32 13.76
C LEU A 160 -20.14 -5.68 14.46
N VAL A 161 -20.82 -5.84 15.60
CA VAL A 161 -21.02 -7.11 16.29
C VAL A 161 -22.53 -7.38 16.29
N ASP A 162 -22.94 -8.49 15.66
CA ASP A 162 -24.34 -8.88 15.49
C ASP A 162 -25.19 -7.76 14.87
N GLY A 163 -24.63 -7.08 13.86
CA GLY A 163 -25.28 -6.00 13.13
C GLY A 163 -25.25 -4.62 13.80
N HIS A 164 -24.75 -4.52 15.03
CA HIS A 164 -24.69 -3.27 15.79
C HIS A 164 -23.26 -2.72 15.82
N GLU A 165 -23.10 -1.39 15.66
CA GLU A 165 -21.79 -0.74 15.72
C GLU A 165 -21.15 -0.93 17.10
N SER A 166 -19.94 -1.46 17.12
CA SER A 166 -19.21 -1.72 18.36
C SER A 166 -18.16 -0.67 18.61
N LYS A 167 -18.28 0.02 19.74
CA LYS A 167 -17.26 0.96 20.26
C LYS A 167 -16.15 0.25 21.03
N GLU A 168 -16.34 -1.02 21.35
CA GLU A 168 -15.38 -1.85 22.09
C GLU A 168 -14.30 -2.46 21.17
N LEU A 169 -14.57 -2.46 19.85
CA LEU A 169 -13.60 -2.91 18.86
C LEU A 169 -12.68 -1.76 18.46
N TYR A 170 -11.45 -1.80 18.96
CA TYR A 170 -10.41 -0.85 18.57
C TYR A 170 -9.84 -1.25 17.21
N ALA A 171 -10.35 -0.57 16.18
CA ALA A 171 -9.92 -0.78 14.80
C ALA A 171 -8.64 0.00 14.48
N GLN A 172 -7.65 -0.67 13.92
CA GLN A 172 -6.46 -0.04 13.36
C GLN A 172 -6.60 -0.05 11.83
N SER A 173 -6.48 1.11 11.21
CA SER A 173 -6.53 1.23 9.75
C SER A 173 -5.13 1.37 9.18
N GLY A 174 -4.85 0.65 8.10
CA GLY A 174 -3.61 0.75 7.35
C GLY A 174 -3.53 2.02 6.50
N PRO A 175 -2.32 2.37 6.03
CA PRO A 175 -2.16 3.46 5.08
C PRO A 175 -2.88 3.15 3.75
N GLU A 176 -3.33 4.21 3.07
CA GLU A 176 -3.85 4.10 1.71
C GLU A 176 -2.69 3.88 0.73
N ILE A 177 -2.79 2.81 -0.06
CA ILE A 177 -1.80 2.41 -1.05
C ILE A 177 -2.40 2.73 -2.42
N GLN A 178 -1.71 3.56 -3.20
CA GLN A 178 -2.15 3.90 -4.55
C GLN A 178 -1.59 2.89 -5.56
N GLU A 179 -2.49 2.20 -6.25
CA GLU A 179 -2.23 1.17 -7.26
C GLU A 179 -2.71 1.70 -8.62
N GLY A 180 -1.91 2.57 -9.24
CA GLY A 180 -2.30 3.26 -10.47
C GLY A 180 -3.41 4.28 -10.23
N ASN A 181 -4.59 4.06 -10.83
CA ASN A 181 -5.79 4.88 -10.64
C ASN A 181 -6.68 4.42 -9.49
N LEU A 182 -6.32 3.34 -8.79
CA LEU A 182 -7.09 2.75 -7.69
C LEU A 182 -6.30 2.83 -6.38
N THR A 183 -7.00 2.55 -5.28
CA THR A 183 -6.47 2.56 -3.93
C THR A 183 -6.85 1.28 -3.21
N SER A 184 -5.97 0.84 -2.32
CA SER A 184 -6.22 -0.23 -1.37
C SER A 184 -5.82 0.19 0.05
N THR A 185 -6.48 -0.40 1.04
CA THR A 185 -6.18 -0.22 2.47
C THR A 185 -6.75 -1.41 3.23
N TYR A 186 -6.59 -1.42 4.55
CA TYR A 186 -7.18 -2.43 5.41
C TYR A 186 -7.58 -1.83 6.76
N SER A 187 -8.44 -2.54 7.46
CA SER A 187 -8.74 -2.29 8.87
C SER A 187 -8.63 -3.60 9.62
N GLU A 188 -8.00 -3.59 10.78
CA GLU A 188 -7.88 -4.76 11.65
C GLU A 188 -8.51 -4.49 13.01
N VAL A 189 -9.15 -5.50 13.56
CA VAL A 189 -9.59 -5.52 14.97
C VAL A 189 -9.12 -6.79 15.62
N ASN A 190 -8.78 -6.66 16.88
CA ASN A 190 -8.48 -7.78 17.75
C ASN A 190 -9.70 -8.08 18.59
N ILE A 191 -10.14 -9.33 18.56
CA ILE A 191 -11.18 -9.86 19.44
C ILE A 191 -10.59 -11.02 20.23
N THR A 192 -11.23 -11.38 21.32
CA THR A 192 -10.80 -12.55 22.09
C THR A 192 -11.38 -13.82 21.49
N GLN A 193 -10.71 -14.95 21.69
CA GLN A 193 -11.26 -16.26 21.32
C GLN A 193 -12.62 -16.51 21.99
N GLY A 194 -12.81 -16.05 23.23
CA GLY A 194 -14.10 -16.16 23.93
C GLY A 194 -15.22 -15.42 23.19
N GLN A 195 -14.92 -14.22 22.71
CA GLN A 195 -15.80 -13.42 21.86
C GLN A 195 -16.04 -14.09 20.49
N TRP A 196 -15.02 -14.71 19.90
CA TRP A 196 -15.13 -15.43 18.64
C TRP A 196 -16.05 -16.66 18.75
N VAL A 197 -15.89 -17.49 19.79
CA VAL A 197 -16.69 -18.71 19.96
C VAL A 197 -18.12 -18.46 20.47
N SER A 198 -18.47 -17.23 20.86
CA SER A 198 -19.79 -16.90 21.43
C SER A 198 -20.89 -16.67 20.38
N GLU A 199 -20.82 -17.32 19.21
CA GLU A 199 -21.76 -17.20 18.08
C GLU A 199 -21.93 -15.79 17.48
N LYS A 200 -21.13 -14.82 17.92
CA LYS A 200 -21.16 -13.46 17.43
C LYS A 200 -20.75 -13.41 15.95
N THR A 201 -21.42 -12.54 15.22
CA THR A 201 -21.09 -12.21 13.83
C THR A 201 -20.38 -10.87 13.77
N TYR A 202 -19.13 -10.88 13.36
CA TYR A 202 -18.31 -9.69 13.16
C TYR A 202 -18.44 -9.21 11.74
N THR A 203 -18.71 -7.93 11.54
CA THR A 203 -18.88 -7.34 10.22
C THR A 203 -17.92 -6.18 10.05
N CYS A 204 -17.16 -6.19 8.96
CA CYS A 204 -16.50 -4.99 8.48
C CYS A 204 -17.42 -4.31 7.48
N ARG A 205 -17.90 -3.11 7.82
CA ARG A 205 -18.72 -2.26 6.97
C ARG A 205 -17.90 -1.08 6.47
N VAL A 206 -17.73 -0.96 5.18
CA VAL A 206 -17.06 0.17 4.53
C VAL A 206 -18.11 1.07 3.93
N ASN A 207 -18.24 2.30 4.45
CA ASN A 207 -19.02 3.34 3.83
C ASN A 207 -18.14 4.12 2.86
N TYR A 208 -18.51 4.11 1.58
CA TYR A 208 -17.80 4.80 0.51
C TYR A 208 -18.81 5.47 -0.40
N TYR A 209 -18.71 6.79 -0.50
CA TYR A 209 -19.68 7.64 -1.23
C TYR A 209 -21.16 7.38 -0.86
N GLY A 210 -21.46 7.04 0.40
CA GLY A 210 -22.83 6.77 0.87
C GLY A 210 -23.30 5.33 0.69
N PHE A 211 -22.57 4.50 -0.05
CA PHE A 211 -22.84 3.07 -0.17
C PHE A 211 -22.11 2.27 0.92
N ASN A 212 -22.77 1.25 1.45
CA ASN A 212 -22.18 0.32 2.42
C ASN A 212 -21.76 -0.97 1.71
N PHE A 213 -20.50 -1.35 1.92
CA PHE A 213 -19.90 -2.59 1.46
C PHE A 213 -19.49 -3.42 2.67
N ASP A 214 -20.14 -4.57 2.84
CA ASP A 214 -20.02 -5.37 4.06
C ASP A 214 -19.38 -6.73 3.77
N ASN A 215 -18.60 -7.20 4.73
CA ASN A 215 -18.19 -8.60 4.80
C ASN A 215 -18.24 -9.10 6.24
N HIS A 216 -18.63 -10.36 6.42
CA HIS A 216 -18.99 -10.94 7.72
C HIS A 216 -18.13 -12.16 8.06
N ALA A 217 -17.80 -12.30 9.33
CA ALA A 217 -17.05 -13.42 9.88
C ALA A 217 -17.76 -13.93 11.13
N ARG A 218 -17.86 -15.26 11.24
CA ARG A 218 -18.44 -15.97 12.39
C ARG A 218 -17.58 -17.17 12.73
N ARG A 219 -17.73 -17.69 13.94
CA ARG A 219 -17.04 -18.93 14.36
C ARG A 219 -17.26 -20.08 13.39
N CYS A 220 -16.23 -20.91 13.26
CA CYS A 220 -16.27 -22.10 12.44
C CYS A 220 -17.10 -23.17 13.16
N THR A 221 -18.19 -23.64 12.54
CA THR A 221 -19.07 -24.67 13.14
C THR A 221 -18.44 -26.05 12.98
N GLY A 222 -17.61 -26.45 13.95
CA GLY A 222 -17.12 -27.82 14.07
C GLY A 222 -18.11 -28.69 14.84
N LYS A 223 -18.60 -29.77 14.24
CA LYS A 223 -19.19 -30.89 15.01
C LYS A 223 -18.07 -31.59 15.80
N ALA A 224 -18.27 -31.78 17.10
CA ALA A 224 -17.37 -32.52 17.97
C ALA A 224 -17.48 -34.04 17.76
N LEU A 225 -16.36 -34.75 17.84
CA LEU A 225 -16.29 -35.97 18.65
C LEU A 225 -15.34 -35.65 19.82
N THR A 226 -15.90 -35.83 21.01
CA THR A 226 -15.45 -35.58 22.39
C THR A 226 -14.08 -36.21 22.73
N TYR A 227 -13.27 -35.69 23.67
CA TYR A 227 -13.50 -35.79 25.13
C TYR A 227 -12.52 -34.94 25.96
N ALA A 228 -13.07 -34.18 26.92
CA ALA A 228 -12.56 -33.73 28.24
C ALA A 228 -11.27 -32.90 28.41
N ASP A 229 -11.48 -31.60 28.69
CA ASP A 229 -11.13 -30.86 29.92
C ASP A 229 -9.89 -31.25 30.76
N THR A 230 -8.96 -30.30 30.97
CA THR A 230 -8.83 -29.51 32.24
C THR A 230 -7.54 -28.65 32.28
N GLN A 231 -7.74 -27.33 32.41
CA GLN A 231 -7.12 -26.39 33.38
C GLN A 231 -5.58 -26.25 33.52
N THR A 232 -5.06 -25.06 33.12
CA THR A 232 -4.25 -24.02 33.86
C THR A 232 -3.06 -24.43 34.80
N PRO A 233 -2.19 -23.52 35.34
CA PRO A 233 -1.88 -22.08 35.10
C PRO A 233 -0.37 -21.69 35.18
N GLY A 234 -0.07 -20.39 34.94
CA GLY A 234 0.93 -19.59 35.69
C GLY A 234 2.40 -19.59 35.21
N ALA A 235 2.98 -18.44 34.82
CA ALA A 235 3.72 -17.46 35.67
C ALA A 235 5.14 -17.98 36.05
N GLN A 236 6.28 -17.27 36.04
CA GLN A 236 6.62 -15.84 36.12
C GLN A 236 8.17 -15.66 36.00
N GLY A 237 8.63 -14.45 35.61
CA GLY A 237 9.88 -13.77 36.09
C GLY A 237 11.22 -14.18 35.45
N GLY A 238 12.24 -13.31 35.28
CA GLY A 238 12.46 -11.89 35.58
C GLY A 238 13.97 -11.52 35.54
N GLY A 239 14.29 -10.22 35.34
CA GLY A 239 15.57 -9.53 35.69
C GLY A 239 16.70 -9.54 34.62
N GLN A 240 17.05 -8.41 33.96
CA GLN A 240 18.05 -7.34 34.32
C GLN A 240 19.53 -7.81 34.23
N SER A 241 20.56 -7.11 33.71
CA SER A 241 20.91 -5.68 33.71
C SER A 241 22.10 -5.34 32.76
N THR A 242 22.00 -4.22 32.04
CA THR A 242 22.98 -3.13 31.71
C THR A 242 24.48 -3.35 31.42
N SER A 243 25.01 -2.68 30.35
CA SER A 243 25.91 -1.49 30.45
C SER A 243 26.56 -1.00 29.11
N HIS A 244 26.23 0.24 28.71
CA HIS A 244 26.98 1.37 28.07
C HIS A 244 28.10 1.15 27.00
N ARG A 245 27.99 1.68 25.74
CA ARG A 245 28.27 3.06 25.14
C ARG A 245 29.65 3.11 24.40
N PRO A 246 30.01 3.97 23.38
CA PRO A 246 29.31 4.95 22.49
C PRO A 246 29.57 4.90 20.93
N LEU A 247 28.64 5.49 20.16
CA LEU A 247 28.67 6.39 18.95
C LEU A 247 29.89 6.49 17.97
N SER A 248 29.65 6.52 16.64
CA SER A 248 29.50 7.75 15.79
C SER A 248 29.60 7.47 14.25
N HIS A 249 29.28 8.50 13.43
CA HIS A 249 29.59 8.77 11.98
C HIS A 249 28.36 8.90 11.05
N THR A 250 27.82 10.11 10.85
CA THR A 250 28.13 11.16 9.83
C THR A 250 27.67 10.83 8.40
N ALA A 251 26.62 11.53 7.96
CA ALA A 251 26.09 11.52 6.60
C ALA A 251 26.81 12.57 5.73
N GLU A 252 27.32 12.14 4.58
CA GLU A 252 27.93 12.99 3.58
C GLU A 252 27.14 12.85 2.26
N SER A 253 26.89 13.98 1.62
CA SER A 253 25.99 14.21 0.48
C SER A 253 26.50 13.62 -0.86
N GLU A 254 25.68 12.84 -1.57
CA GLU A 254 25.98 12.39 -2.94
C GLU A 254 25.47 13.40 -4.02
N PRO A 255 26.29 13.77 -5.02
CA PRO A 255 25.90 14.65 -6.14
C PRO A 255 25.25 13.89 -7.31
N ARG A 256 24.51 14.60 -8.18
CA ARG A 256 23.93 14.04 -9.44
C ARG A 256 25.05 13.57 -10.39
N GLY A 257 25.10 12.28 -10.73
CA GLY A 257 26.14 11.66 -11.59
C GLY A 257 26.04 10.13 -11.75
N VAL A 258 27.00 9.53 -12.48
CA VAL A 258 27.16 8.07 -12.69
C VAL A 258 27.04 7.33 -11.36
N SER A 259 26.19 6.30 -11.30
CA SER A 259 25.88 5.58 -10.07
C SER A 259 26.11 4.08 -10.22
N ALA A 260 26.59 3.42 -9.16
CA ALA A 260 26.80 1.98 -9.11
C ALA A 260 25.97 1.32 -8.00
N TYR A 261 25.23 0.27 -8.34
CA TYR A 261 24.34 -0.50 -7.46
C TYR A 261 24.79 -1.96 -7.39
N LEU A 262 24.70 -2.56 -6.21
CA LEU A 262 25.01 -3.97 -5.98
C LEU A 262 23.74 -4.75 -5.64
N SER A 263 23.58 -5.92 -6.26
CA SER A 263 22.46 -6.84 -6.01
C SER A 263 23.00 -8.17 -5.46
N PRO A 264 22.42 -8.69 -4.36
CA PRO A 264 22.79 -9.99 -3.80
C PRO A 264 22.25 -11.15 -4.66
N PRO A 265 22.76 -12.38 -4.47
CA PRO A 265 22.18 -13.55 -5.10
C PRO A 265 20.79 -13.81 -4.55
N THR A 266 19.89 -14.34 -5.38
CA THR A 266 18.54 -14.69 -4.93
C THR A 266 18.56 -15.98 -4.10
N PRO A 267 17.62 -16.17 -3.16
CA PRO A 267 17.45 -17.45 -2.47
C PRO A 267 17.27 -18.65 -3.41
N LEU A 268 16.63 -18.46 -4.57
CA LEU A 268 16.52 -19.48 -5.61
C LEU A 268 17.91 -19.94 -6.12
N GLU A 269 18.79 -18.98 -6.44
CA GLU A 269 20.14 -19.28 -6.93
C GLU A 269 21.02 -19.93 -5.84
N LEU A 270 20.87 -19.49 -4.59
CA LEU A 270 21.62 -20.01 -3.45
C LEU A 270 21.22 -21.45 -3.09
N TYR A 271 19.93 -21.72 -2.91
CA TYR A 271 19.48 -22.94 -2.25
C TYR A 271 18.93 -24.00 -3.21
N VAL A 272 18.46 -23.60 -4.39
CA VAL A 272 17.88 -24.52 -5.38
C VAL A 272 18.83 -24.74 -6.55
N ASN A 273 19.27 -23.69 -7.22
CA ASN A 273 20.15 -23.83 -8.38
C ASN A 273 21.61 -24.09 -7.98
N LYS A 274 22.00 -23.70 -6.75
CA LYS A 274 23.37 -23.80 -6.22
C LYS A 274 24.40 -23.12 -7.13
N SER A 275 24.01 -21.99 -7.70
CA SER A 275 24.82 -21.19 -8.62
C SER A 275 24.64 -19.69 -8.33
N PRO A 276 24.95 -19.23 -7.11
CA PRO A 276 24.72 -17.84 -6.72
C PRO A 276 25.63 -16.89 -7.50
N LYS A 277 25.07 -15.73 -7.84
CA LYS A 277 25.76 -14.66 -8.56
C LYS A 277 25.45 -13.34 -7.89
N ILE A 278 26.46 -12.49 -7.76
CA ILE A 278 26.28 -11.08 -7.37
C ILE A 278 26.42 -10.19 -8.60
N THR A 279 25.74 -9.05 -8.60
CA THR A 279 25.70 -8.15 -9.76
C THR A 279 26.06 -6.74 -9.38
N CYS A 280 26.90 -6.10 -10.19
CA CYS A 280 27.23 -4.68 -10.13
C CYS A 280 26.66 -3.98 -11.37
N LEU A 281 25.69 -3.09 -11.14
CA LEU A 281 24.98 -2.32 -12.14
C LEU A 281 25.44 -0.87 -12.11
N VAL A 282 26.08 -0.41 -13.19
CA VAL A 282 26.49 0.98 -13.35
C VAL A 282 25.54 1.67 -14.34
N VAL A 283 25.01 2.83 -13.96
CA VAL A 283 24.04 3.61 -14.75
C VAL A 283 24.53 5.03 -15.02
N ASP A 284 23.89 5.68 -15.98
CA ASP A 284 24.13 7.08 -16.38
C ASP A 284 25.56 7.37 -16.90
N LEU A 285 26.22 6.35 -17.47
CA LEU A 285 27.53 6.50 -18.12
C LEU A 285 27.39 7.24 -19.46
N ALA A 286 28.16 8.31 -19.65
CA ALA A 286 28.20 9.04 -20.92
C ALA A 286 28.92 8.26 -22.03
N SER A 287 29.93 7.46 -21.67
CA SER A 287 30.73 6.62 -22.57
C SER A 287 31.17 5.34 -21.87
N THR A 288 31.63 4.37 -22.64
CA THR A 288 32.25 3.13 -22.13
C THR A 288 33.76 3.08 -22.40
N ASN A 289 34.30 4.11 -23.07
CA ASN A 289 35.73 4.20 -23.34
C ASN A 289 36.50 4.41 -22.03
N ASN A 290 37.60 3.67 -21.85
CA ASN A 290 38.40 3.72 -20.62
C ASN A 290 37.62 3.36 -19.34
N LEU A 291 36.48 2.67 -19.47
CA LEU A 291 35.78 2.08 -18.34
C LEU A 291 36.52 0.82 -17.88
N THR A 292 36.91 0.79 -16.61
CA THR A 292 37.43 -0.40 -15.96
C THR A 292 36.50 -0.76 -14.81
N LEU A 293 35.95 -1.98 -14.84
CA LEU A 293 35.10 -2.51 -13.79
C LEU A 293 35.74 -3.82 -13.30
N THR A 294 36.16 -3.86 -12.04
CA THR A 294 36.83 -5.02 -11.46
C THR A 294 36.19 -5.45 -10.15
N TRP A 295 36.33 -6.74 -9.86
CA TRP A 295 35.93 -7.32 -8.59
C TRP A 295 37.14 -7.65 -7.72
N SER A 296 36.94 -7.56 -6.41
CA SER A 296 37.83 -8.12 -5.40
C SER A 296 37.02 -8.62 -4.21
N ARG A 297 37.66 -9.33 -3.27
CA ARG A 297 37.03 -9.80 -2.03
C ARG A 297 37.97 -9.67 -0.84
N ALA A 298 37.41 -9.58 0.36
CA ALA A 298 38.15 -9.22 1.58
C ALA A 298 39.26 -10.23 1.92
N ASN A 299 39.04 -11.52 1.68
CA ASN A 299 40.06 -12.54 1.90
C ASN A 299 41.24 -12.54 0.89
N GLY A 300 41.20 -11.68 -0.13
CA GLY A 300 42.26 -11.52 -1.13
C GLY A 300 42.43 -12.66 -2.14
N LYS A 301 41.64 -13.73 -2.06
CA LYS A 301 41.67 -14.81 -3.05
C LYS A 301 41.15 -14.29 -4.41
N PRO A 302 41.64 -14.82 -5.54
CA PRO A 302 41.21 -14.38 -6.86
C PRO A 302 39.70 -14.60 -7.07
N VAL A 303 39.14 -13.77 -7.94
CA VAL A 303 37.76 -13.79 -8.41
C VAL A 303 37.75 -13.88 -9.93
N HIS A 304 36.65 -14.37 -10.50
CA HIS A 304 36.50 -14.51 -11.95
C HIS A 304 35.11 -14.06 -12.37
N GLU A 305 34.99 -12.84 -12.86
CA GLU A 305 33.75 -12.27 -13.35
C GLU A 305 33.33 -12.81 -14.73
N ASP A 306 32.02 -12.89 -14.94
CA ASP A 306 31.43 -13.14 -16.25
C ASP A 306 31.68 -11.91 -17.17
N PRO A 307 31.67 -12.09 -18.52
CA PRO A 307 31.83 -10.99 -19.46
C PRO A 307 30.84 -9.84 -19.22
N LEU A 308 31.32 -8.61 -19.35
CA LEU A 308 30.51 -7.40 -19.16
C LEU A 308 29.36 -7.31 -20.17
N VAL A 309 28.18 -6.96 -19.68
CA VAL A 309 27.01 -6.69 -20.51
C VAL A 309 26.76 -5.19 -20.57
N ILE A 310 26.85 -4.62 -21.78
CA ILE A 310 26.71 -3.18 -22.02
C ILE A 310 25.42 -2.93 -22.81
N LYS A 311 24.60 -1.99 -22.33
CA LYS A 311 23.34 -1.59 -22.98
C LYS A 311 23.28 -0.07 -23.12
N LYS A 312 23.01 0.41 -24.33
CA LYS A 312 22.71 1.82 -24.58
C LYS A 312 21.24 2.12 -24.25
N GLN A 313 20.99 3.22 -23.54
CA GLN A 313 19.66 3.66 -23.13
C GLN A 313 19.09 4.72 -24.08
N PHE A 314 17.77 4.90 -24.08
CA PHE A 314 17.09 5.88 -24.94
C PHE A 314 17.51 7.33 -24.65
N ASN A 315 17.93 7.63 -23.42
CA ASN A 315 18.46 8.94 -23.03
C ASN A 315 19.90 9.19 -23.54
N GLY A 316 20.48 8.27 -24.31
CA GLY A 316 21.83 8.38 -24.86
C GLY A 316 22.95 7.90 -23.95
N THR A 317 22.67 7.63 -22.68
CA THR A 317 23.63 7.07 -21.70
C THR A 317 23.79 5.55 -21.86
N PHE A 318 24.77 4.98 -21.17
CA PHE A 318 25.05 3.54 -21.13
C PHE A 318 24.80 2.97 -19.74
N THR A 319 24.37 1.72 -19.73
CA THR A 319 24.30 0.86 -18.55
C THR A 319 25.27 -0.29 -18.73
N VAL A 320 26.07 -0.56 -17.70
CA VAL A 320 27.05 -1.64 -17.69
C VAL A 320 26.75 -2.56 -16.52
N THR A 321 26.61 -3.86 -16.81
CA THR A 321 26.32 -4.90 -15.82
C THR A 321 27.49 -5.87 -15.78
N SER A 322 28.11 -6.00 -14.60
CA SER A 322 29.09 -7.04 -14.31
C SER A 322 28.49 -8.06 -13.35
N THR A 323 28.73 -9.34 -13.60
CA THR A 323 28.19 -10.43 -12.79
C THR A 323 29.35 -11.29 -12.30
N LEU A 324 29.39 -11.57 -11.00
CA LEU A 324 30.41 -12.43 -10.39
C LEU A 324 29.73 -13.68 -9.81
N PRO A 325 30.01 -14.87 -10.35
CA PRO A 325 29.69 -16.13 -9.68
C PRO A 325 30.43 -16.23 -8.34
N VAL A 326 29.72 -16.58 -7.27
CA VAL A 326 30.29 -16.71 -5.92
C VAL A 326 30.13 -18.12 -5.38
N ASP A 327 30.95 -18.48 -4.40
CA ASP A 327 30.78 -19.73 -3.67
C ASP A 327 29.65 -19.59 -2.63
N VAL A 328 28.84 -20.64 -2.48
CA VAL A 328 27.69 -20.63 -1.55
C VAL A 328 28.15 -20.50 -0.10
N ILE A 329 29.24 -21.18 0.27
CA ILE A 329 29.76 -21.19 1.65
C ILE A 329 30.36 -19.82 1.96
N ASP A 330 31.27 -19.33 1.10
CA ASP A 330 31.90 -18.00 1.28
C ASP A 330 30.81 -16.90 1.45
N TRP A 331 29.78 -16.89 0.61
CA TRP A 331 28.68 -15.91 0.73
C TRP A 331 27.88 -16.07 2.03
N VAL A 332 27.51 -17.31 2.40
CA VAL A 332 26.69 -17.57 3.60
C VAL A 332 27.45 -17.25 4.89
N GLU A 333 28.77 -17.42 4.90
CA GLU A 333 29.65 -17.07 6.02
C GLU A 333 29.92 -15.56 6.13
N GLY A 334 29.47 -14.76 5.16
CA GLY A 334 29.57 -13.30 5.21
C GLY A 334 30.81 -12.72 4.53
N GLU A 335 31.46 -13.46 3.61
CA GLU A 335 32.54 -12.92 2.79
C GLU A 335 32.10 -11.63 2.08
N THR A 336 32.98 -10.62 2.09
CA THR A 336 32.69 -9.31 1.53
C THR A 336 33.35 -9.16 0.16
N TYR A 337 32.55 -8.77 -0.82
CA TYR A 337 32.96 -8.53 -2.19
C TYR A 337 32.91 -7.04 -2.51
N TYR A 338 33.86 -6.58 -3.31
CA TYR A 338 33.98 -5.18 -3.72
C TYR A 338 33.88 -5.08 -5.25
N CYS A 339 33.02 -4.20 -5.73
CA CYS A 339 32.99 -3.77 -7.12
C CYS A 339 33.63 -2.39 -7.22
N LYS A 340 34.68 -2.27 -8.03
CA LYS A 340 35.38 -1.01 -8.28
C LYS A 340 35.13 -0.56 -9.72
N VAL A 341 34.66 0.67 -9.89
CA VAL A 341 34.35 1.30 -11.17
C VAL A 341 35.28 2.50 -11.37
N SER A 342 36.11 2.42 -12.40
CA SER A 342 37.05 3.47 -12.80
C SER A 342 36.71 3.95 -14.20
N HIS A 343 36.61 5.26 -14.41
CA HIS A 343 36.34 5.87 -15.71
C HIS A 343 36.99 7.26 -15.78
N GLY A 344 37.43 7.68 -16.96
CA GLY A 344 38.17 8.95 -17.14
C GLY A 344 37.37 10.20 -16.76
N ASP A 345 36.04 10.13 -16.84
CA ASP A 345 35.14 11.24 -16.48
C ASP A 345 34.75 11.24 -14.99
N LEU A 346 35.18 10.23 -14.21
CA LEU A 346 34.93 10.18 -12.78
C LEU A 346 36.08 10.86 -12.02
N PRO A 347 35.78 11.80 -11.11
CA PRO A 347 36.83 12.45 -10.31
C PRO A 347 37.53 11.47 -9.36
N THR A 348 36.83 10.43 -8.92
CA THR A 348 37.36 9.32 -8.11
C THR A 348 36.69 8.01 -8.51
N ASP A 349 37.39 6.90 -8.32
CA ASP A 349 36.84 5.57 -8.55
C ASP A 349 35.66 5.32 -7.61
N ILE A 350 34.55 4.79 -8.14
CA ILE A 350 33.41 4.38 -7.31
C ILE A 350 33.67 2.96 -6.83
N GLN A 351 33.77 2.77 -5.51
CA GLN A 351 33.86 1.45 -4.91
C GLN A 351 32.63 1.17 -4.04
N ARG A 352 31.96 0.05 -4.32
CA ARG A 352 30.84 -0.44 -3.50
C ARG A 352 31.18 -1.82 -2.96
N SER A 353 30.65 -2.15 -1.78
CA SER A 353 30.82 -3.45 -1.14
C SER A 353 29.47 -4.15 -0.97
N ILE A 354 29.48 -5.47 -1.08
CA ILE A 354 28.33 -6.32 -0.78
C ILE A 354 28.79 -7.57 -0.05
N SER A 355 28.03 -7.95 0.96
CA SER A 355 28.14 -9.20 1.71
C SER A 355 26.72 -9.69 2.01
N LYS A 356 26.60 -10.88 2.59
CA LYS A 356 25.31 -11.38 3.06
C LYS A 356 24.75 -10.44 4.14
N ASP A 357 23.58 -9.87 3.86
CA ASP A 357 22.78 -9.14 4.85
C ASP A 357 22.27 -10.16 5.89
N ASP A 358 22.77 -10.06 7.10
CA ASP A 358 22.38 -10.93 8.22
C ASP A 358 21.02 -10.54 8.82
N GLY A 359 20.41 -9.45 8.31
CA GLY A 359 19.15 -8.88 8.76
C GLY A 359 19.31 -7.79 9.82
N GLU A 360 20.54 -7.45 10.23
CA GLU A 360 20.84 -6.44 11.25
C GLU A 360 20.41 -5.04 10.78
N GLN A 361 20.86 -4.62 9.58
CA GLN A 361 20.46 -3.35 8.97
C GLN A 361 18.95 -3.30 8.63
N GLN A 362 18.32 -4.46 8.40
CA GLN A 362 16.88 -4.54 8.14
C GLN A 362 16.05 -4.28 9.40
N ALA A 363 16.61 -4.41 10.60
CA ALA A 363 15.90 -4.15 11.85
C ALA A 363 16.08 -2.71 12.39
N GLU A 364 17.08 -1.96 11.92
CA GLU A 364 17.44 -0.63 12.45
C GLU A 364 16.41 0.49 12.22
N GLY A 365 15.45 0.34 11.30
CA GLY A 365 14.34 1.30 11.11
C GLY A 365 13.30 1.36 12.26
N MET A 366 13.60 0.79 13.43
CA MET A 366 12.74 0.71 14.60
C MET A 366 13.10 1.86 15.57
N TRP A 367 12.28 2.90 15.65
CA TRP A 367 12.49 3.99 16.63
C TRP A 367 12.52 3.43 18.06
N VAL A 368 13.71 3.46 18.67
CA VAL A 368 14.00 3.03 20.04
C VAL A 368 13.48 4.07 21.03
N GLY A 369 12.16 4.16 21.18
CA GLY A 369 11.50 5.02 22.14
C GLY A 369 10.70 4.21 23.13
N LEU A 370 11.37 3.55 24.09
CA LEU A 370 10.93 3.20 25.46
C LEU A 370 11.45 1.85 26.03
N LEU A 371 12.13 0.98 25.25
CA LEU A 371 12.66 -0.30 25.77
C LEU A 371 14.17 -0.55 25.60
N GLY A 372 14.96 0.47 25.28
CA GLY A 372 16.43 0.43 25.31
C GLY A 372 17.11 -0.47 24.25
N GLU A 373 18.38 -0.19 23.98
CA GLU A 373 19.22 -0.81 22.94
C GLU A 373 19.40 -2.35 23.08
N ALA A 374 19.02 -2.95 24.22
CA ALA A 374 19.32 -4.34 24.59
C ALA A 374 18.40 -5.41 23.94
N TRP A 375 17.12 -5.12 23.65
CA TRP A 375 16.21 -6.12 23.06
C TRP A 375 16.44 -6.29 21.55
N LEU A 376 16.77 -5.18 20.88
CA LEU A 376 17.16 -5.18 19.47
C LEU A 376 18.51 -5.87 19.28
N THR A 377 19.51 -5.56 20.11
CA THR A 377 20.80 -6.28 20.09
C THR A 377 20.67 -7.76 20.46
N THR A 378 19.74 -8.19 21.33
CA THR A 378 19.52 -9.63 21.62
C THR A 378 18.76 -10.36 20.49
N TYR A 379 17.80 -9.69 19.83
CA TYR A 379 17.09 -10.27 18.68
C TYR A 379 17.99 -10.36 17.44
N LEU A 380 18.88 -9.37 17.25
CA LEU A 380 19.84 -9.32 16.16
C LEU A 380 21.07 -10.21 16.41
N SER A 381 21.62 -10.23 17.63
CA SER A 381 22.74 -11.12 17.99
C SER A 381 22.40 -12.62 18.00
N THR A 382 21.12 -12.99 17.95
CA THR A 382 20.67 -14.39 17.85
C THR A 382 20.37 -14.85 16.41
N GLY A 383 20.49 -13.98 15.39
CA GLY A 383 20.32 -14.39 13.99
C GLY A 383 19.00 -15.09 13.70
N LYS A 384 17.92 -14.77 14.43
CA LYS A 384 16.69 -15.60 14.45
C LYS A 384 15.91 -15.51 13.15
N ARG A 385 16.27 -16.37 12.20
CA ARG A 385 15.57 -16.62 10.95
C ARG A 385 14.15 -17.10 11.22
N VAL A 386 13.17 -16.51 10.54
CA VAL A 386 11.75 -16.90 10.69
C VAL A 386 11.23 -17.48 9.38
N ALA A 387 10.74 -18.71 9.43
CA ALA A 387 10.20 -19.41 8.28
C ALA A 387 8.87 -18.80 7.81
N PRO A 388 8.69 -18.59 6.49
CA PRO A 388 7.43 -18.09 5.94
C PRO A 388 6.27 -19.04 6.21
N LYS A 389 5.11 -18.46 6.46
CA LYS A 389 3.82 -19.14 6.32
C LYS A 389 3.25 -18.80 4.96
N VAL A 390 2.92 -19.83 4.19
CA VAL A 390 2.47 -19.73 2.80
C VAL A 390 1.02 -20.20 2.72
N TYR A 391 0.20 -19.45 1.99
CA TYR A 391 -1.20 -19.74 1.73
C TYR A 391 -1.48 -19.47 0.25
N VAL A 392 -2.23 -20.36 -0.39
CA VAL A 392 -2.65 -20.20 -1.80
C VAL A 392 -4.16 -20.15 -1.85
N PHE A 393 -4.68 -19.15 -2.56
CA PHE A 393 -6.09 -18.86 -2.68
C PHE A 393 -6.53 -19.03 -4.13
N SER A 394 -7.65 -19.73 -4.32
CA SER A 394 -8.36 -19.79 -5.59
C SER A 394 -8.94 -18.42 -5.98
N PRO A 395 -9.24 -18.21 -7.28
CA PRO A 395 -10.01 -17.07 -7.75
C PRO A 395 -11.33 -16.92 -6.98
N ASP A 396 -11.85 -15.69 -6.93
CA ASP A 396 -13.15 -15.43 -6.30
C ASP A 396 -14.29 -16.06 -7.11
N ARG A 397 -15.41 -16.43 -6.48
CA ARG A 397 -16.56 -17.02 -7.20
C ARG A 397 -17.08 -16.10 -8.32
N LYS A 398 -17.09 -14.78 -8.10
CA LYS A 398 -17.52 -13.81 -9.12
C LYS A 398 -16.57 -13.75 -10.31
N GLU A 399 -15.27 -13.85 -10.06
CA GLU A 399 -14.20 -13.93 -11.07
C GLU A 399 -14.32 -15.24 -11.86
N MET A 400 -14.59 -16.34 -11.14
CA MET A 400 -14.86 -17.64 -11.72
C MET A 400 -16.10 -17.69 -12.61
N GLU A 401 -17.01 -16.70 -12.59
CA GLU A 401 -18.21 -16.69 -13.45
C GLU A 401 -18.03 -15.85 -14.72
N ASN A 402 -17.31 -14.73 -14.64
CA ASN A 402 -17.40 -13.67 -15.66
C ASN A 402 -16.06 -13.21 -16.26
N GLU A 403 -14.92 -13.71 -15.77
CA GLU A 403 -13.59 -13.26 -16.24
C GLU A 403 -12.93 -14.27 -17.19
N GLU A 404 -12.26 -13.75 -18.23
CA GLU A 404 -11.46 -14.52 -19.19
C GLU A 404 -10.12 -14.99 -18.62
N GLU A 405 -9.62 -14.31 -17.59
CA GLU A 405 -8.42 -14.67 -16.83
C GLU A 405 -8.76 -14.81 -15.36
N LEU A 406 -8.23 -15.86 -14.73
CA LEU A 406 -8.47 -16.22 -13.35
C LEU A 406 -7.19 -16.09 -12.55
N THR A 407 -7.27 -15.44 -11.39
CA THR A 407 -6.10 -15.07 -10.59
C THR A 407 -5.96 -15.95 -9.35
N LEU A 408 -4.86 -16.69 -9.29
CA LEU A 408 -4.41 -17.36 -8.07
C LEU A 408 -3.54 -16.41 -7.25
N THR A 409 -3.76 -16.38 -5.93
CA THR A 409 -2.97 -15.54 -5.02
C THR A 409 -2.23 -16.39 -3.99
N CYS A 410 -0.92 -16.20 -3.89
CA CYS A 410 -0.07 -16.77 -2.86
C CYS A 410 0.32 -15.69 -1.84
N LEU A 411 -0.17 -15.81 -0.61
CA LEU A 411 0.23 -14.96 0.52
C LEU A 411 1.37 -15.62 1.27
N ILE A 412 2.43 -14.87 1.50
CA ILE A 412 3.63 -15.30 2.21
C ILE A 412 3.85 -14.33 3.36
N GLN A 413 3.83 -14.80 4.60
CA GLN A 413 3.86 -13.92 5.77
C GLN A 413 4.79 -14.44 6.85
N LYS A 414 5.18 -13.54 7.76
CA LYS A 414 5.95 -13.83 8.97
C LYS A 414 7.32 -14.44 8.67
N PHE A 415 7.99 -13.97 7.61
CA PHE A 415 9.33 -14.45 7.28
C PHE A 415 10.41 -13.42 7.58
N PHE A 416 11.61 -13.89 7.88
CA PHE A 416 12.78 -13.05 8.10
C PHE A 416 14.06 -13.87 7.80
N PRO A 417 15.03 -13.31 7.06
CA PRO A 417 15.13 -11.93 6.57
C PRO A 417 14.24 -11.64 5.35
N LYS A 418 14.33 -10.43 4.80
CA LYS A 418 13.50 -10.01 3.64
C LYS A 418 13.72 -10.87 2.39
N ASP A 419 14.89 -11.46 2.21
CA ASP A 419 15.24 -12.11 0.95
C ASP A 419 14.46 -13.42 0.75
N ILE A 420 13.65 -13.45 -0.30
CA ILE A 420 12.75 -14.55 -0.62
C ILE A 420 12.66 -14.75 -2.14
N SER A 421 12.42 -15.98 -2.58
CA SER A 421 12.10 -16.27 -3.98
C SER A 421 10.80 -17.05 -4.08
N VAL A 422 10.01 -16.76 -5.11
CA VAL A 422 8.71 -17.38 -5.33
C VAL A 422 8.61 -17.80 -6.79
N ARG A 423 8.15 -19.02 -7.03
CA ARG A 423 7.81 -19.52 -8.36
C ARG A 423 6.55 -20.36 -8.33
N TRP A 424 5.88 -20.48 -9.47
CA TRP A 424 4.66 -21.27 -9.60
C TRP A 424 4.90 -22.54 -10.40
N LEU A 425 4.20 -23.60 -10.02
CA LEU A 425 4.11 -24.83 -10.79
C LEU A 425 2.66 -25.10 -11.17
N HIS A 426 2.46 -25.63 -12.38
CA HIS A 426 1.18 -26.18 -12.85
C HIS A 426 1.38 -27.68 -13.10
N ASN A 427 0.63 -28.52 -12.37
CA ASN A 427 0.77 -29.97 -12.40
C ASN A 427 2.23 -30.42 -12.22
N LYS A 428 2.92 -29.82 -11.23
CA LYS A 428 4.34 -30.02 -10.88
C LYS A 428 5.35 -29.58 -11.94
N LYS A 429 4.92 -28.96 -13.05
CA LYS A 429 5.80 -28.36 -14.05
C LYS A 429 5.99 -26.88 -13.77
N LEU A 430 7.23 -26.41 -13.85
CA LEU A 430 7.58 -25.01 -13.63
C LEU A 430 6.90 -24.11 -14.67
N MET A 431 6.21 -23.08 -14.19
CA MET A 431 5.63 -22.03 -15.02
C MET A 431 6.68 -20.96 -15.36
N ARG A 432 6.41 -20.17 -16.40
CA ARG A 432 7.33 -19.10 -16.79
C ARG A 432 7.22 -17.92 -15.81
N ALA A 433 8.35 -17.25 -15.56
CA ALA A 433 8.43 -16.18 -14.57
C ALA A 433 7.61 -14.93 -14.93
N ASP A 434 7.31 -14.71 -16.22
CA ASP A 434 6.50 -13.60 -16.74
C ASP A 434 4.99 -13.80 -16.52
N GLN A 435 4.55 -15.01 -16.20
CA GLN A 435 3.13 -15.33 -15.97
C GLN A 435 2.67 -15.00 -14.54
N HIS A 436 3.61 -14.70 -13.64
CA HIS A 436 3.32 -14.36 -12.26
C HIS A 436 4.06 -13.12 -11.81
N THR A 437 3.48 -12.37 -10.89
CA THR A 437 4.10 -11.19 -10.29
C THR A 437 4.19 -11.36 -8.79
N THR A 438 5.36 -11.08 -8.22
CA THR A 438 5.60 -11.12 -6.77
C THR A 438 5.92 -9.72 -6.28
N THR A 439 5.23 -9.25 -5.24
CA THR A 439 5.50 -7.96 -4.61
C THR A 439 6.85 -7.98 -3.91
N GLN A 440 7.47 -6.81 -3.72
CA GLN A 440 8.60 -6.72 -2.80
C GLN A 440 8.16 -7.11 -1.37
N PRO A 441 9.05 -7.66 -0.54
CA PRO A 441 8.78 -7.92 0.87
C PRO A 441 8.46 -6.62 1.63
N HIS A 442 7.27 -6.55 2.21
CA HIS A 442 6.84 -5.43 3.05
C HIS A 442 6.95 -5.82 4.52
N ARG A 443 7.29 -4.87 5.40
CA ARG A 443 7.31 -5.11 6.84
C ARG A 443 5.89 -5.38 7.34
N ALA A 444 5.72 -6.43 8.13
CA ALA A 444 4.42 -6.79 8.68
C ALA A 444 3.93 -5.81 9.75
N ASN A 445 4.84 -5.23 10.53
CA ASN A 445 4.58 -4.22 11.56
C ASN A 445 5.89 -3.47 11.84
N ASN A 446 5.82 -2.22 12.30
CA ASN A 446 6.97 -1.48 12.82
C ASN A 446 7.64 -2.16 14.03
N ASN A 447 6.90 -2.97 14.78
CA ASN A 447 7.38 -3.62 16.01
C ASN A 447 7.90 -5.05 15.81
N THR A 448 7.72 -5.66 14.63
CA THR A 448 8.22 -7.01 14.33
C THR A 448 9.09 -6.98 13.09
N PRO A 449 10.28 -7.58 13.10
CA PRO A 449 11.19 -7.53 11.96
C PRO A 449 10.77 -8.46 10.82
N THR A 450 9.62 -9.14 10.92
CA THR A 450 9.15 -10.05 9.88
C THR A 450 8.49 -9.33 8.73
N PHE A 451 8.62 -9.92 7.54
CA PHE A 451 8.07 -9.43 6.29
C PHE A 451 6.87 -10.27 5.83
N PHE A 452 6.13 -9.71 4.88
CA PHE A 452 5.15 -10.41 4.06
C PHE A 452 5.28 -10.01 2.59
N ALA A 453 4.82 -10.88 1.70
CA ALA A 453 4.78 -10.66 0.25
C ALA A 453 3.58 -11.40 -0.36
N TYR A 454 3.16 -10.95 -1.54
CA TYR A 454 2.14 -11.63 -2.35
C TYR A 454 2.73 -12.03 -3.69
N SER A 455 2.35 -13.21 -4.19
CA SER A 455 2.56 -13.59 -5.58
C SER A 455 1.21 -13.84 -6.25
N ARG A 456 0.97 -13.27 -7.42
CA ARG A 456 -0.24 -13.44 -8.21
C ARG A 456 0.10 -14.16 -9.50
N LEU A 457 -0.68 -15.18 -9.84
CA LEU A 457 -0.60 -15.92 -11.09
C LEU A 457 -1.91 -15.74 -11.85
N ALA A 458 -1.84 -15.12 -13.03
CA ALA A 458 -2.96 -15.03 -13.95
C ALA A 458 -2.99 -16.28 -14.83
N VAL A 459 -4.13 -16.96 -14.86
CA VAL A 459 -4.35 -18.17 -15.63
C VAL A 459 -5.50 -17.91 -16.61
N PRO A 460 -5.26 -17.97 -17.93
CA PRO A 460 -6.34 -17.90 -18.91
C PRO A 460 -7.37 -18.99 -18.65
N ARG A 461 -8.65 -18.65 -18.74
CA ARG A 461 -9.76 -19.57 -18.44
C ARG A 461 -9.73 -20.85 -19.29
N ALA A 462 -9.23 -20.77 -20.52
CA ALA A 462 -9.00 -21.93 -21.39
C ALA A 462 -8.04 -22.98 -20.79
N ASN A 463 -7.16 -22.55 -19.89
CA ASN A 463 -6.18 -23.37 -19.19
C ASN A 463 -6.60 -23.72 -17.75
N TRP A 464 -7.81 -23.34 -17.34
CA TRP A 464 -8.36 -23.61 -16.01
C TRP A 464 -9.19 -24.91 -16.04
N LYS A 465 -8.54 -26.06 -15.88
CA LYS A 465 -9.20 -27.38 -16.01
C LYS A 465 -9.46 -28.00 -14.65
N THR A 466 -10.51 -28.82 -14.56
CA THR A 466 -10.76 -29.61 -13.34
C THR A 466 -9.61 -30.56 -13.08
N ASP A 467 -9.29 -30.76 -11.81
CA ASP A 467 -8.18 -31.56 -11.29
C ASP A 467 -6.78 -30.99 -11.57
N ASP A 468 -6.67 -29.84 -12.23
CA ASP A 468 -5.38 -29.15 -12.34
C ASP A 468 -4.93 -28.64 -10.96
N GLU A 469 -3.65 -28.83 -10.68
CA GLU A 469 -2.98 -28.42 -9.45
C GLU A 469 -2.06 -27.23 -9.73
N PHE A 470 -2.26 -26.14 -9.02
CA PHE A 470 -1.37 -24.98 -9.01
C PHE A 470 -0.65 -24.87 -7.68
N THR A 471 0.69 -24.84 -7.72
CA THR A 471 1.55 -24.84 -6.55
C THR A 471 2.35 -23.55 -6.48
N CYS A 472 2.20 -22.79 -5.39
CA CYS A 472 3.13 -21.74 -5.03
C CYS A 472 4.30 -22.35 -4.27
N GLN A 473 5.51 -22.23 -4.84
CA GLN A 473 6.74 -22.73 -4.24
C GLN A 473 7.60 -21.55 -3.79
N VAL A 474 7.85 -21.51 -2.48
CA VAL A 474 8.53 -20.43 -1.80
C VAL A 474 9.89 -20.92 -1.30
N ILE A 475 10.94 -20.18 -1.64
CA ILE A 475 12.32 -20.48 -1.27
C ILE A 475 12.78 -19.41 -0.29
N HIS A 476 13.19 -19.83 0.91
CA HIS A 476 13.57 -18.92 1.99
C HIS A 476 14.55 -19.61 2.95
N GLU A 477 15.59 -18.90 3.39
CA GLU A 477 16.69 -19.52 4.15
C GLU A 477 16.27 -20.09 5.50
N ALA A 478 15.19 -19.58 6.10
CA ALA A 478 14.69 -20.08 7.37
C ALA A 478 13.91 -21.41 7.26
N LEU A 479 13.61 -21.89 6.05
CA LEU A 479 12.88 -23.14 5.83
C LEU A 479 13.78 -24.37 6.06
N PRO A 480 13.24 -25.52 6.50
CA PRO A 480 14.04 -26.71 6.78
C PRO A 480 14.55 -27.41 5.50
N LYS A 481 15.58 -28.26 5.65
CA LYS A 481 16.14 -29.20 4.65
C LYS A 481 16.46 -28.60 3.27
N THR A 482 15.44 -28.40 2.44
CA THR A 482 15.53 -27.93 1.03
C THR A 482 15.36 -26.42 0.90
N ARG A 483 15.18 -25.70 2.02
CA ARG A 483 14.87 -24.27 2.05
C ARG A 483 13.63 -23.88 1.23
N THR A 484 12.75 -24.86 0.99
CA THR A 484 11.62 -24.74 0.06
C THR A 484 10.33 -25.18 0.74
N LEU A 485 9.25 -24.43 0.52
CA LEU A 485 7.91 -24.72 1.02
C LEU A 485 6.91 -24.59 -0.12
N GLU A 486 6.11 -25.63 -0.31
CA GLU A 486 5.10 -25.70 -1.35
C GLU A 486 3.69 -25.67 -0.75
N LYS A 487 2.81 -24.93 -1.40
CA LYS A 487 1.38 -24.93 -1.12
C LYS A 487 0.61 -24.95 -2.42
N SER A 488 -0.40 -25.82 -2.48
CA SER A 488 -1.10 -26.13 -3.71
C SER A 488 -2.60 -25.92 -3.55
N VAL A 489 -3.24 -25.57 -4.66
CA VAL A 489 -4.69 -25.58 -4.82
C VAL A 489 -5.02 -26.46 -6.01
N VAL A 490 -5.92 -27.42 -5.79
CA VAL A 490 -6.47 -28.26 -6.86
C VAL A 490 -7.81 -27.66 -7.29
N ILE A 491 -8.00 -27.55 -8.60
CA ILE A 491 -9.26 -27.06 -9.17
C ILE A 491 -10.31 -28.15 -9.03
N ASN A 492 -11.19 -27.98 -8.05
CA ASN A 492 -12.36 -28.83 -7.93
C ASN A 492 -13.47 -28.30 -8.85
N SER A 493 -14.07 -29.19 -9.63
CA SER A 493 -15.39 -28.94 -10.24
C SER A 493 -16.42 -28.79 -9.12
N GLY A 494 -16.65 -27.56 -8.65
CA GLY A 494 -17.68 -27.29 -7.66
C GLY A 494 -19.08 -27.47 -8.26
N LYS A 495 -19.80 -28.50 -7.78
CA LYS A 495 -21.26 -28.56 -7.77
C LYS A 495 -21.81 -27.66 -6.66
#